data_AF-A0A2U3GT11-F1
#
_entry.id   AF-A0A2U3GT11-F1
#
_cell.length_a   1.000
_cell.length_b   1.000
_cell.length_c   1.000
_cell.angle_alpha   90.00
_cell.angle_beta   90.00
_cell.angle_gamma   90.00
#
_symmetry.space_group_name_H-M   'P 1'
#
loop_
_entity.id
_entity.type
_entity.pdbx_description
1 polymer ?
#
loop_
_entity_poly.entity_id
_entity_poly.type
_entity_poly.pdbx_seq_one_letter_code
_entity_poly.pdbx_strand_id
1 'polypeptide(L)'
;MRIALGFILGIRFFSPDYRVDEVLSRYLCRSSFARLAQETKRNYTDDYCLFFDFLWGRGKWWSEASADVLWDFEDWRTRSPRNPCRVGGARWNRGLAALARLYEWAAQREYVLANPVLMRTVTGRTGEVVLVPAARAKNARTSEVRWLTPRAFRRWVDVGLRGHGADGLPDAGWAGRLADRNAAFADLLFSSGVRLAEGASLLTLEIPRLQLEGGRYYAGRLARVVTKSKRARTFYASSVVVGEVEGYVESSRARVVRRAQAVGRYDGLPMRLVTHRC
;
A
#
# COMPACT_ATOMS: atom_id res chain seq x y z
N MET A 1 21.04 -14.71 -13.65
CA MET A 1 20.82 -15.43 -12.37
C MET A 1 19.85 -14.61 -11.54
N ARG A 2 18.58 -15.02 -11.45
CA ARG A 2 17.54 -14.29 -10.68
C ARG A 2 17.75 -14.59 -9.21
N ILE A 3 18.13 -13.59 -8.42
CA ILE A 3 18.08 -13.70 -6.96
C ILE A 3 16.60 -13.74 -6.57
N ALA A 4 16.16 -14.88 -6.04
CA ALA A 4 14.84 -15.04 -5.45
C ALA A 4 14.86 -14.38 -4.06
N LEU A 5 14.49 -13.10 -4.00
CA LEU A 5 14.30 -12.37 -2.75
C LEU A 5 12.82 -12.42 -2.34
N GLY A 6 12.50 -13.39 -1.51
CA GLY A 6 11.35 -13.41 -0.61
C GLY A 6 11.78 -14.21 0.61
N PHE A 7 11.64 -13.72 1.84
CA PHE A 7 10.35 -13.74 2.51
C PHE A 7 10.20 -12.62 3.55
N ILE A 8 8.98 -12.14 3.61
CA ILE A 8 8.46 -11.04 4.43
C ILE A 8 8.57 -11.35 5.94
N LEU A 9 8.94 -10.33 6.75
CA LEU A 9 9.08 -10.33 8.23
C LEU A 9 10.32 -11.04 8.82
N GLY A 10 11.35 -11.31 8.01
CA GLY A 10 12.62 -11.90 8.44
C GLY A 10 13.78 -11.51 7.51
N ILE A 11 14.03 -10.21 7.36
CA ILE A 11 14.95 -9.66 6.36
C ILE A 11 16.39 -9.96 6.75
N ARG A 12 17.00 -10.97 6.13
CA ARG A 12 18.46 -11.11 6.01
C ARG A 12 18.84 -10.60 4.63
N PHE A 13 19.58 -9.51 4.56
CA PHE A 13 20.31 -9.15 3.36
C PHE A 13 21.40 -10.20 3.20
N PHE A 14 21.15 -11.18 2.34
CA PHE A 14 22.16 -12.15 1.98
C PHE A 14 23.09 -11.48 0.96
N SER A 15 24.37 -11.43 1.29
CA SER A 15 25.41 -11.38 0.27
C SER A 15 25.14 -12.48 -0.76
N PRO A 16 25.54 -12.30 -2.02
CA PRO A 16 25.59 -13.39 -3.00
C PRO A 16 26.32 -14.66 -2.51
N ASP A 17 27.13 -14.54 -1.45
CA ASP A 17 27.76 -15.65 -0.73
C ASP A 17 26.92 -16.20 0.44
N TYR A 18 25.62 -15.90 0.51
CA TYR A 18 24.70 -16.25 1.60
C TYR A 18 25.10 -15.74 2.99
N ARG A 19 25.98 -14.74 3.07
CA ARG A 19 26.39 -14.11 4.33
C ARG A 19 25.41 -13.01 4.73
N VAL A 20 25.05 -12.98 6.01
CA VAL A 20 24.22 -11.91 6.57
C VAL A 20 25.11 -10.70 6.83
N ASP A 21 24.78 -9.56 6.21
CA ASP A 21 25.45 -8.31 6.53
C ASP A 21 25.02 -7.83 7.93
N GLU A 22 25.97 -7.85 8.87
CA GLU A 22 25.71 -7.47 10.27
C GLU A 22 25.36 -5.98 10.39
N VAL A 23 25.99 -5.12 9.59
CA VAL A 23 25.79 -3.67 9.63
C VAL A 23 24.40 -3.31 9.13
N LEU A 24 23.99 -3.87 7.99
CA LEU A 24 22.62 -3.67 7.48
C LEU A 24 21.58 -4.27 8.44
N SER A 25 21.85 -5.43 9.03
CA SER A 25 20.95 -6.03 10.04
C SER A 25 20.80 -5.10 11.25
N ARG A 26 21.90 -4.48 11.70
CA ARG A 26 21.90 -3.49 12.78
C ARG A 26 21.14 -2.23 12.39
N TYR A 27 21.22 -1.77 11.14
CA TYR A 27 20.40 -0.66 10.65
C TYR A 27 18.91 -0.99 10.72
N LEU A 28 18.50 -2.14 10.17
CA LEU A 28 17.09 -2.51 10.10
C LEU A 28 16.45 -2.68 11.49
N CYS A 29 17.21 -3.21 12.45
CA CYS A 29 16.70 -3.57 13.78
C CYS A 29 16.96 -2.52 14.86
N ARG A 30 18.08 -1.78 14.78
CA ARG A 30 18.58 -0.88 15.86
C ARG A 30 18.82 0.56 15.38
N SER A 31 18.01 1.02 14.43
CA SER A 31 18.00 2.44 13.99
C SER A 31 16.57 3.01 13.98
N SER A 32 16.44 4.27 13.58
CA SER A 32 15.14 4.90 13.32
C SER A 32 14.30 4.14 12.29
N PHE A 33 14.91 3.31 11.43
CA PHE A 33 14.21 2.42 10.49
C PHE A 33 13.25 1.44 11.21
N ALA A 34 13.66 0.90 12.36
CA ALA A 34 12.87 -0.06 13.11
C ALA A 34 11.52 0.52 13.59
N ARG A 35 11.42 1.84 13.73
CA ARG A 35 10.20 2.56 14.14
C ARG A 35 9.26 2.92 12.97
N LEU A 36 9.64 2.63 11.73
CA LEU A 36 8.81 2.92 10.56
C LEU A 36 7.58 2.01 10.51
N ALA A 37 6.52 2.49 9.84
CA ALA A 37 5.36 1.67 9.53
C ALA A 37 5.75 0.46 8.67
N GLN A 38 5.05 -0.67 8.84
CA GLN A 38 5.37 -1.92 8.15
C GLN A 38 5.43 -1.77 6.63
N GLU A 39 4.49 -1.00 6.05
CA GLU A 39 4.44 -0.73 4.62
C GLU A 39 5.66 0.09 4.15
N THR A 40 6.09 1.07 4.94
CA THR A 40 7.30 1.85 4.64
C THR A 40 8.55 0.96 4.71
N LYS A 41 8.63 0.06 5.69
CA LYS A 41 9.74 -0.90 5.80
C LYS A 41 9.84 -1.75 4.54
N ARG A 42 8.73 -2.38 4.12
CA ARG A 42 8.68 -3.19 2.88
C ARG A 42 9.17 -2.38 1.67
N ASN A 43 8.56 -1.23 1.45
CA ASN A 43 8.87 -0.35 0.34
C ASN A 43 10.35 0.07 0.30
N TYR A 44 10.92 0.44 1.45
CA TYR A 44 12.33 0.82 1.53
C TYR A 44 13.26 -0.37 1.35
N THR A 45 12.93 -1.52 1.93
CA THR A 45 13.71 -2.75 1.73
C THR A 45 13.75 -3.15 0.26
N ASP A 46 12.62 -3.09 -0.46
CA ASP A 46 12.59 -3.37 -1.90
C ASP A 46 13.46 -2.40 -2.71
N ASP A 47 13.47 -1.11 -2.32
CA ASP A 47 14.33 -0.11 -2.97
C ASP A 47 15.82 -0.34 -2.64
N TYR A 48 16.15 -0.80 -1.42
CA TYR A 48 17.52 -1.18 -1.05
C TYR A 48 17.99 -2.40 -1.83
N CYS A 49 17.22 -3.48 -1.87
CA CYS A 49 17.58 -4.69 -2.59
C CYS A 49 17.91 -4.38 -4.05
N LEU A 50 17.06 -3.60 -4.71
CA LEU A 50 17.30 -3.24 -6.10
C LEU A 50 18.56 -2.37 -6.29
N PHE A 51 18.83 -1.43 -5.38
CA PHE A 51 20.06 -0.64 -5.45
C PHE A 51 21.30 -1.50 -5.21
N PHE A 52 21.24 -2.44 -4.26
CA PHE A 52 22.34 -3.36 -3.98
C PHE A 52 22.57 -4.33 -5.14
N ASP A 53 21.53 -4.82 -5.79
CA ASP A 53 21.64 -5.64 -7.00
C ASP A 53 22.32 -4.86 -8.14
N PHE A 54 22.01 -3.56 -8.27
CA PHE A 54 22.65 -2.68 -9.25
C PHE A 54 24.14 -2.46 -8.97
N LEU A 55 24.51 -2.24 -7.70
CA LEU A 55 25.90 -2.13 -7.26
C LEU A 55 26.67 -3.44 -7.48
N TRP A 56 26.03 -4.55 -7.15
CA TRP A 56 26.61 -5.88 -7.33
C TRP A 56 26.91 -6.19 -8.79
N GLY A 57 25.99 -5.81 -9.70
CA GLY A 57 26.23 -5.90 -11.14
C GLY A 57 27.46 -5.12 -11.64
N ARG A 58 28.05 -4.27 -10.80
CA ARG A 58 29.27 -3.49 -11.06
C ARG A 58 30.44 -3.89 -10.16
N GLY A 59 30.30 -5.00 -9.43
CA GLY A 59 31.32 -5.50 -8.51
C GLY A 59 31.56 -4.60 -7.30
N LYS A 60 30.59 -3.77 -6.92
CA LYS A 60 30.69 -2.89 -5.74
C LYS A 60 29.80 -3.36 -4.61
N TRP A 61 30.28 -3.20 -3.38
CA TRP A 61 29.46 -3.37 -2.19
C TRP A 61 28.67 -2.10 -1.86
N TRP A 62 27.64 -2.21 -1.02
CA TRP A 62 26.83 -1.05 -0.61
C TRP A 62 27.66 0.00 0.13
N SER A 63 28.70 -0.40 0.86
CA SER A 63 29.59 0.53 1.58
C SER A 63 30.51 1.33 0.65
N GLU A 64 30.71 0.86 -0.58
CA GLU A 64 31.59 1.46 -1.60
C GLU A 64 30.81 2.35 -2.59
N ALA A 65 29.53 2.60 -2.32
CA ALA A 65 28.72 3.47 -3.15
C ALA A 65 29.26 4.91 -3.10
N SER A 66 29.55 5.47 -4.28
CA SER A 66 29.90 6.89 -4.45
C SER A 66 28.72 7.68 -5.01
N ALA A 67 28.83 9.01 -4.98
CA ALA A 67 27.83 9.89 -5.59
C ALA A 67 27.64 9.62 -7.09
N ASP A 68 28.71 9.34 -7.82
CA ASP A 68 28.65 9.04 -9.27
C ASP A 68 27.86 7.75 -9.54
N VAL A 69 28.04 6.74 -8.70
CA VAL A 69 27.29 5.48 -8.82
C VAL A 69 25.81 5.69 -8.53
N LEU A 70 25.47 6.59 -7.62
CA LEU A 70 24.08 6.97 -7.37
C LEU A 70 23.47 7.73 -8.56
N TRP A 71 24.25 8.59 -9.24
CA TRP A 71 23.81 9.26 -10.47
C TRP A 71 23.59 8.30 -11.62
N ASP A 72 24.48 7.34 -11.81
CA ASP A 72 24.29 6.27 -12.78
C ASP A 72 23.04 5.43 -12.48
N PHE A 73 22.79 5.16 -11.20
CA PHE A 73 21.61 4.42 -10.77
C PHE A 73 20.33 5.23 -11.03
N GLU A 74 20.35 6.55 -10.78
CA GLU A 74 19.26 7.46 -11.13
C GLU A 74 18.96 7.36 -12.63
N ASP A 75 19.98 7.51 -13.47
CA ASP A 75 19.84 7.42 -14.93
C ASP A 75 19.28 6.07 -15.37
N TRP A 76 19.84 4.97 -14.87
CA TRP A 76 19.36 3.62 -15.17
C TRP A 76 17.91 3.40 -14.75
N ARG A 77 17.51 3.96 -13.61
CA ARG A 77 16.19 3.75 -13.03
C ARG A 77 15.10 4.61 -13.71
N THR A 78 15.45 5.79 -14.21
CA THR A 78 14.47 6.77 -14.72
C THR A 78 14.49 6.96 -16.23
N ARG A 79 15.66 6.92 -16.88
CA ARG A 79 15.84 7.31 -18.29
C ARG A 79 16.38 6.21 -19.20
N SER A 80 17.26 5.35 -18.68
CA SER A 80 18.03 4.43 -19.53
C SER A 80 17.15 3.42 -20.29
N PRO A 81 17.39 3.21 -21.61
CA PRO A 81 16.72 2.17 -22.39
C PRO A 81 17.03 0.76 -21.89
N ARG A 82 18.17 0.57 -21.21
CA ARG A 82 18.62 -0.72 -20.67
C ARG A 82 17.71 -1.26 -19.56
N ASN A 83 16.91 -0.40 -18.94
CA ASN A 83 15.88 -0.81 -18.01
C ASN A 83 14.52 -0.83 -18.73
N PRO A 84 13.92 -2.00 -18.97
CA PRO A 84 12.60 -2.08 -19.60
C PRO A 84 11.49 -1.54 -18.69
N CYS A 85 11.70 -1.54 -17.36
CA CYS A 85 10.74 -1.14 -16.34
C CYS A 85 11.17 0.17 -15.66
N ARG A 86 11.39 1.22 -16.45
CA ARG A 86 11.71 2.57 -15.93
C ARG A 86 10.63 3.06 -14.98
N VAL A 87 11.05 3.83 -13.97
CA VAL A 87 10.14 4.36 -12.95
C VAL A 87 10.03 5.88 -13.04
N GLY A 88 8.84 6.39 -12.73
CA GLY A 88 8.63 7.84 -12.64
C GLY A 88 9.31 8.46 -11.41
N GLY A 89 9.45 9.78 -11.42
CA GLY A 89 10.17 10.56 -10.40
C GLY A 89 9.64 10.35 -8.96
N ALA A 90 8.36 10.05 -8.77
CA ALA A 90 7.80 9.78 -7.43
C ALA A 90 8.36 8.49 -6.82
N ARG A 91 8.47 7.42 -7.63
CA ARG A 91 9.04 6.14 -7.19
C ARG A 91 10.55 6.25 -6.98
N TRP A 92 11.25 7.02 -7.82
CA TRP A 92 12.65 7.37 -7.61
C TRP A 92 12.85 8.14 -6.29
N ASN A 93 12.11 9.22 -6.06
CA ASN A 93 12.24 10.04 -4.86
C ASN A 93 11.98 9.25 -3.57
N ARG A 94 11.09 8.25 -3.59
CA ARG A 94 10.89 7.32 -2.46
C ARG A 94 12.15 6.49 -2.19
N GLY A 95 12.72 5.87 -3.22
CA GLY A 95 13.95 5.10 -3.11
C GLY A 95 15.14 5.96 -2.67
N LEU A 96 15.28 7.16 -3.23
CA LEU A 96 16.30 8.12 -2.83
C LEU A 96 16.16 8.56 -1.37
N ALA A 97 14.94 8.76 -0.88
CA ALA A 97 14.70 9.05 0.54
C ALA A 97 15.07 7.85 1.45
N ALA A 98 14.84 6.61 0.99
CA ALA A 98 15.30 5.43 1.69
C ALA A 98 16.84 5.42 1.76
N LEU A 99 17.51 5.56 0.61
CA LEU A 99 18.98 5.58 0.53
C LEU A 99 19.58 6.70 1.38
N ALA A 100 19.02 7.91 1.34
CA ALA A 100 19.46 9.03 2.16
C ALA A 100 19.47 8.65 3.64
N ARG A 101 18.41 8.01 4.13
CA ARG A 101 18.30 7.57 5.53
C ARG A 101 19.29 6.47 5.90
N LEU A 102 19.57 5.53 5.00
CA LEU A 102 20.54 4.47 5.23
C LEU A 102 21.96 5.06 5.31
N TYR A 103 22.34 5.85 4.32
CA TYR A 103 23.71 6.37 4.23
C TYR A 103 23.98 7.52 5.21
N GLU A 104 22.98 8.31 5.58
CA GLU A 104 23.09 9.26 6.70
C GLU A 104 23.43 8.52 7.99
N TRP A 105 22.70 7.43 8.28
CA TRP A 105 22.97 6.59 9.44
C TRP A 105 24.34 5.90 9.37
N ALA A 106 24.72 5.39 8.20
CA ALA A 106 25.98 4.69 8.02
C ALA A 106 27.18 5.63 8.16
N ALA A 107 27.09 6.85 7.61
CA ALA A 107 28.13 7.86 7.72
C ALA A 107 28.26 8.36 9.18
N GLN A 108 27.15 8.59 9.88
CA GLN A 108 27.15 8.95 11.32
C GLN A 108 27.81 7.90 12.22
N ARG A 109 27.83 6.64 11.78
CA ARG A 109 28.45 5.52 12.51
C ARG A 109 29.77 5.05 11.91
N GLU A 110 30.31 5.83 10.96
CA GLU A 110 31.60 5.57 10.31
C GLU A 110 31.68 4.20 9.58
N TYR A 111 30.54 3.63 9.21
CA TYR A 111 30.48 2.40 8.40
C TYR A 111 30.78 2.67 6.92
N VAL A 112 30.68 3.92 6.48
CA VAL A 112 31.02 4.37 5.14
C VAL A 112 31.86 5.64 5.25
N LEU A 113 32.83 5.80 4.36
CA LEU A 113 33.73 6.97 4.36
C LEU A 113 33.00 8.27 4.02
N ALA A 114 32.01 8.20 3.13
CA ALA A 114 31.23 9.35 2.70
C ALA A 114 29.80 8.95 2.35
N ASN A 115 28.86 9.88 2.51
CA ASN A 115 27.48 9.66 2.09
C ASN A 115 27.35 9.85 0.56
N PRO A 116 26.96 8.82 -0.23
CA PRO A 116 26.75 8.96 -1.67
C PRO A 116 25.56 9.85 -2.02
N VAL A 117 24.61 10.04 -1.11
CA VAL A 117 23.46 10.92 -1.32
C VAL A 117 23.85 12.36 -1.00
N LEU A 118 24.35 13.06 -2.02
CA LEU A 118 24.66 14.49 -1.89
C LEU A 118 23.40 15.29 -1.59
N MET A 119 23.53 16.27 -0.70
CA MET A 119 22.46 17.18 -0.33
C MET A 119 22.66 18.52 -1.02
N ARG A 120 21.57 19.16 -1.41
CA ARG A 120 21.54 20.53 -1.91
C ARG A 120 20.49 21.34 -1.18
N THR A 121 20.78 22.63 -1.05
CA THR A 121 19.89 23.56 -0.40
C THR A 121 18.85 24.08 -1.39
N VAL A 122 17.59 24.12 -0.98
CA VAL A 122 16.48 24.70 -1.75
C VAL A 122 15.62 25.58 -0.85
N THR A 123 15.11 26.67 -1.41
CA THR A 123 14.14 27.53 -0.72
C THR A 123 12.78 26.84 -0.70
N GLY A 124 12.25 26.60 0.50
CA GLY A 124 10.93 26.06 0.77
C GLY A 124 9.83 27.03 0.37
N ARG A 125 8.58 26.55 0.40
CA ARG A 125 7.40 27.36 0.00
C ARG A 125 7.19 28.58 0.89
N THR A 126 7.60 28.48 2.14
CA THR A 126 7.50 29.50 3.19
C THR A 126 8.79 30.30 3.36
N GLY A 127 9.74 30.17 2.42
CA GLY A 127 11.00 30.90 2.43
C GLY A 127 12.12 30.26 3.25
N GLU A 128 11.84 29.16 3.98
CA GLU A 128 12.89 28.48 4.73
C GLU A 128 13.91 27.78 3.83
N VAL A 129 15.14 27.64 4.34
CA VAL A 129 16.23 26.94 3.67
C VAL A 129 16.14 25.45 4.02
N VAL A 130 15.81 24.60 3.04
CA VAL A 130 15.62 23.15 3.24
C VAL A 130 16.72 22.37 2.52
N LEU A 131 17.33 21.40 3.22
CA LEU A 131 18.24 20.43 2.62
C LEU A 131 17.44 19.30 1.95
N VAL A 132 17.70 19.07 0.66
CA VAL A 132 17.09 17.98 -0.12
C VAL A 132 18.15 17.20 -0.88
N PRO A 133 17.94 15.90 -1.14
CA PRO A 133 18.86 15.14 -1.99
C PRO A 133 19.05 15.81 -3.36
N ALA A 134 20.31 15.93 -3.80
CA ALA A 134 20.67 16.58 -5.06
C ALA A 134 20.02 15.88 -6.27
N ALA A 135 20.02 14.55 -6.25
CA ALA A 135 19.40 13.69 -7.27
C ALA A 135 17.86 13.64 -7.20
N ARG A 136 17.20 14.44 -6.34
CA ARG A 136 15.74 14.44 -6.23
C ARG A 136 15.10 14.92 -7.53
N ALA A 137 14.23 14.11 -8.11
CA ALA A 137 13.47 14.46 -9.30
C ALA A 137 12.51 15.62 -9.02
N LYS A 138 12.63 16.71 -9.79
CA LYS A 138 11.84 17.95 -9.64
C LYS A 138 10.37 17.77 -10.02
N ASN A 139 10.09 17.06 -11.12
CA ASN A 139 8.73 16.90 -11.68
C ASN A 139 8.12 15.54 -11.36
N ALA A 140 8.31 15.06 -10.13
CA ALA A 140 7.66 13.85 -9.66
C ALA A 140 6.15 14.11 -9.51
N ARG A 141 5.34 13.65 -10.47
CA ARG A 141 3.87 13.68 -10.34
C ARG A 141 3.47 12.90 -9.09
N THR A 142 2.89 13.60 -8.12
CA THR A 142 2.43 13.01 -6.84
C THR A 142 1.20 12.13 -7.04
N SER A 143 0.41 12.40 -8.09
CA SER A 143 -0.77 11.63 -8.46
C SER A 143 -1.09 11.82 -9.94
N GLU A 144 -1.34 10.73 -10.66
CA GLU A 144 -2.02 10.78 -11.94
C GLU A 144 -3.51 10.56 -11.69
N VAL A 145 -4.25 11.65 -11.52
CA VAL A 145 -5.70 11.56 -11.29
C VAL A 145 -6.37 11.37 -12.65
N ARG A 146 -6.76 10.14 -12.94
CA ARG A 146 -7.67 9.83 -14.05
C ARG A 146 -9.09 9.90 -13.52
N TRP A 147 -9.88 10.82 -14.07
CA TRP A 147 -11.28 10.98 -13.67
C TRP A 147 -12.10 9.82 -14.24
N LEU A 148 -12.79 9.10 -13.36
CA LEU A 148 -13.76 8.07 -13.73
C LEU A 148 -15.17 8.65 -13.55
N THR A 149 -15.99 8.61 -14.59
CA THR A 149 -17.38 9.07 -14.47
C THR A 149 -18.18 8.07 -13.64
N PRO A 150 -19.23 8.49 -12.91
CA PRO A 150 -20.10 7.56 -12.18
C PRO A 150 -20.70 6.46 -13.06
N ARG A 151 -20.99 6.78 -14.33
CA ARG A 151 -21.47 5.80 -15.32
C ARG A 151 -20.40 4.76 -15.67
N ALA A 152 -19.16 5.18 -15.87
CA ALA A 152 -18.06 4.25 -16.16
C ALA A 152 -17.75 3.36 -14.95
N PHE A 153 -17.82 3.90 -13.74
CA PHE A 153 -17.69 3.11 -12.51
C PHE A 153 -18.78 2.04 -12.40
N ARG A 154 -20.06 2.41 -12.55
CA ARG A 154 -21.16 1.42 -12.51
C ARG A 154 -20.99 0.32 -13.56
N ARG A 155 -20.64 0.68 -14.80
CA ARG A 155 -20.36 -0.30 -15.85
C ARG A 155 -19.22 -1.25 -15.46
N TRP A 156 -18.16 -0.74 -14.82
CA TRP A 156 -17.07 -1.59 -14.33
C TRP A 156 -17.52 -2.55 -13.23
N VAL A 157 -18.40 -2.11 -12.31
CA VAL A 157 -19.00 -3.01 -11.30
C VAL A 157 -19.88 -4.06 -11.98
N ASP A 158 -20.77 -3.66 -12.88
CA ASP A 158 -21.73 -4.57 -13.50
C ASP A 158 -21.02 -5.64 -14.34
N VAL A 159 -20.07 -5.24 -15.19
CA VAL A 159 -19.33 -6.17 -16.05
C VAL A 159 -18.27 -6.94 -15.25
N GLY A 160 -17.45 -6.23 -14.47
CA GLY A 160 -16.27 -6.81 -13.83
C GLY A 160 -16.54 -7.56 -12.53
N LEU A 161 -17.57 -7.16 -11.77
CA LEU A 161 -17.87 -7.72 -10.45
C LEU A 161 -19.21 -8.45 -10.37
N ARG A 162 -20.18 -8.13 -11.23
CA ARG A 162 -21.50 -8.79 -11.29
C ARG A 162 -21.68 -9.70 -12.52
N GLY A 163 -20.73 -9.70 -13.47
CA GLY A 163 -20.76 -10.59 -14.62
C GLY A 163 -21.78 -10.23 -15.70
N HIS A 164 -22.11 -8.95 -15.85
CA HIS A 164 -22.96 -8.52 -16.95
C HIS A 164 -22.18 -8.45 -18.26
N GLY A 165 -22.84 -8.79 -19.37
CA GLY A 165 -22.34 -8.58 -20.72
C GLY A 165 -22.30 -7.11 -21.11
N ALA A 166 -21.78 -6.83 -22.31
CA ALA A 166 -21.75 -5.47 -22.88
C ALA A 166 -23.16 -4.90 -23.15
N ASP A 167 -24.14 -5.79 -23.31
CA ASP A 167 -25.58 -5.53 -23.41
C ASP A 167 -26.25 -5.21 -22.07
N GLY A 168 -25.55 -5.41 -20.95
CA GLY A 168 -26.06 -5.19 -19.60
C GLY A 168 -26.89 -6.34 -19.05
N LEU A 169 -26.89 -7.50 -19.69
CA LEU A 169 -27.57 -8.70 -19.20
C LEU A 169 -26.59 -9.60 -18.41
N PRO A 170 -27.05 -10.34 -17.39
CA PRO A 170 -26.21 -11.33 -16.72
C PRO A 170 -25.68 -12.37 -17.71
N ASP A 171 -24.37 -12.58 -17.73
CA ASP A 171 -23.75 -13.62 -18.54
C ASP A 171 -23.95 -14.98 -17.86
N ALA A 172 -24.64 -15.90 -18.55
CA ALA A 172 -24.95 -17.23 -18.06
C ALA A 172 -23.70 -18.07 -17.72
N GLY A 173 -22.56 -17.79 -18.36
CA GLY A 173 -21.29 -18.47 -18.09
C GLY A 173 -20.54 -17.94 -16.87
N TRP A 174 -20.98 -16.83 -16.26
CA TRP A 174 -20.20 -16.15 -15.25
C TRP A 174 -20.36 -16.74 -13.85
N ALA A 175 -19.25 -17.22 -13.28
CA ALA A 175 -19.20 -17.87 -11.98
C ALA A 175 -18.92 -16.88 -10.82
N GLY A 176 -19.93 -16.12 -10.43
CA GLY A 176 -19.85 -15.03 -9.44
C GLY A 176 -19.99 -15.38 -7.97
N ARG A 177 -19.22 -16.31 -7.41
CA ARG A 177 -19.44 -16.74 -6.00
C ARG A 177 -19.39 -15.61 -4.96
N LEU A 178 -18.62 -14.55 -5.24
CA LEU A 178 -18.39 -13.42 -4.34
C LEU A 178 -18.94 -12.10 -4.93
N ALA A 179 -19.85 -12.19 -5.91
CA ALA A 179 -20.43 -11.06 -6.63
C ALA A 179 -20.96 -9.99 -5.67
N ASP A 180 -21.93 -10.36 -4.84
CA ASP A 180 -22.60 -9.44 -3.91
C ASP A 180 -21.60 -8.76 -2.97
N ARG A 181 -20.64 -9.54 -2.44
CA ARG A 181 -19.59 -9.02 -1.55
C ARG A 181 -18.75 -7.99 -2.27
N ASN A 182 -18.26 -8.32 -3.46
CA ASN A 182 -17.32 -7.50 -4.20
C ASN A 182 -18.00 -6.21 -4.70
N ALA A 183 -19.24 -6.33 -5.21
CA ALA A 183 -20.03 -5.19 -5.65
C ALA A 183 -20.35 -4.26 -4.48
N ALA A 184 -20.96 -4.76 -3.39
CA ALA A 184 -21.28 -3.95 -2.22
C ALA A 184 -20.04 -3.29 -1.60
N PHE A 185 -18.89 -3.98 -1.60
CA PHE A 185 -17.64 -3.40 -1.13
C PHE A 185 -17.12 -2.29 -2.05
N ALA A 186 -17.13 -2.50 -3.37
CA ALA A 186 -16.71 -1.49 -4.33
C ALA A 186 -17.59 -0.24 -4.29
N ASP A 187 -18.91 -0.43 -4.25
CA ASP A 187 -19.91 0.63 -4.17
C ASP A 187 -19.76 1.43 -2.85
N LEU A 188 -19.48 0.74 -1.73
CA LEU A 188 -19.13 1.37 -0.45
C LEU A 188 -17.90 2.26 -0.55
N LEU A 189 -16.79 1.75 -1.12
CA LEU A 189 -15.56 2.53 -1.26
C LEU A 189 -15.76 3.76 -2.14
N PHE A 190 -16.47 3.59 -3.26
CA PHE A 190 -16.72 4.67 -4.22
C PHE A 190 -17.64 5.74 -3.63
N SER A 191 -18.74 5.35 -2.97
CA SER A 191 -19.69 6.30 -2.38
C SER A 191 -19.13 7.03 -1.15
N SER A 192 -18.24 6.41 -0.38
CA SER A 192 -17.77 6.98 0.89
C SER A 192 -16.38 7.63 0.85
N GLY A 193 -15.58 7.34 -0.17
CA GLY A 193 -14.21 7.82 -0.28
C GLY A 193 -13.29 7.29 0.83
N VAL A 194 -13.66 6.20 1.50
CA VAL A 194 -12.76 5.51 2.43
C VAL A 194 -11.66 4.79 1.65
N ARG A 195 -10.45 4.74 2.21
CA ARG A 195 -9.36 4.01 1.54
C ARG A 195 -9.63 2.51 1.56
N LEU A 196 -9.13 1.78 0.56
CA LEU A 196 -9.27 0.33 0.46
C LEU A 196 -9.00 -0.40 1.79
N ALA A 197 -7.86 -0.10 2.44
CA ALA A 197 -7.50 -0.70 3.72
C ALA A 197 -8.38 -0.25 4.89
N GLU A 198 -8.88 0.99 4.87
CA GLU A 198 -9.84 1.49 5.88
C GLU A 198 -11.17 0.74 5.73
N GLY A 199 -11.70 0.65 4.51
CA GLY A 199 -12.95 -0.09 4.23
C GLY A 199 -12.84 -1.58 4.51
N ALA A 200 -11.71 -2.22 4.16
CA ALA A 200 -11.50 -3.65 4.41
C ALA A 200 -11.44 -4.01 5.90
N SER A 201 -11.22 -3.04 6.78
CA SER A 201 -11.19 -3.22 8.23
C SER A 201 -12.52 -2.99 8.93
N LEU A 202 -13.54 -2.52 8.20
CA LEU A 202 -14.85 -2.21 8.78
C LEU A 202 -15.55 -3.47 9.29
N LEU A 203 -16.05 -3.38 10.52
CA LEU A 203 -16.94 -4.38 11.10
C LEU A 203 -18.39 -4.10 10.71
N THR A 204 -19.23 -5.13 10.74
CA THR A 204 -20.68 -4.97 10.45
C THR A 204 -21.39 -4.01 11.39
N LEU A 205 -20.85 -3.79 12.60
CA LEU A 205 -21.37 -2.82 13.58
C LEU A 205 -20.90 -1.38 13.32
N GLU A 206 -19.85 -1.19 12.51
CA GLU A 206 -19.31 0.13 12.16
C GLU A 206 -19.95 0.70 10.88
N ILE A 207 -20.64 -0.15 10.11
CA ILE A 207 -21.45 0.27 8.98
C ILE A 207 -22.79 0.81 9.52
N PRO A 208 -23.20 2.03 9.14
CA PRO A 208 -24.51 2.53 9.55
C PRO A 208 -25.63 1.67 8.97
N ARG A 209 -26.78 1.66 9.64
CA ARG A 209 -27.99 0.97 9.16
C ARG A 209 -28.99 1.92 8.56
N LEU A 210 -29.77 1.43 7.60
CA LEU A 210 -30.93 2.17 7.11
C LEU A 210 -31.90 2.42 8.27
N GLN A 211 -32.39 3.66 8.34
CA GLN A 211 -33.37 4.10 9.34
C GLN A 211 -34.69 4.38 8.64
N LEU A 212 -35.81 4.01 9.27
CA LEU A 212 -37.17 4.19 8.73
C LEU A 212 -37.47 5.65 8.37
N GLU A 213 -36.95 6.60 9.14
CA GLU A 213 -37.14 8.04 8.90
C GLU A 213 -36.48 8.53 7.59
N GLY A 214 -35.58 7.74 7.01
CA GLY A 214 -34.99 7.99 5.70
C GLY A 214 -33.94 9.12 5.69
N GLY A 215 -32.76 8.83 5.16
CA GLY A 215 -31.70 9.82 4.93
C GLY A 215 -30.99 9.55 3.61
N ARG A 216 -30.51 10.59 2.92
CA ARG A 216 -29.71 10.41 1.69
C ARG A 216 -28.32 9.84 1.96
N TYR A 217 -27.76 10.19 3.12
CA TYR A 217 -26.44 9.76 3.55
C TYR A 217 -26.47 9.35 5.02
N TYR A 218 -25.69 8.33 5.34
CA TYR A 218 -25.54 7.82 6.69
C TYR A 218 -24.08 7.91 7.13
N ALA A 219 -23.89 8.30 8.40
CA ALA A 219 -22.57 8.47 8.99
C ALA A 219 -22.05 7.18 9.62
N GLY A 220 -20.86 6.75 9.23
CA GLY A 220 -20.10 5.69 9.90
C GLY A 220 -18.83 6.24 10.54
N ARG A 221 -18.20 5.45 11.44
CA ARG A 221 -17.00 5.87 12.16
C ARG A 221 -15.81 4.95 11.83
N LEU A 222 -14.69 5.54 11.43
CA LEU A 222 -13.42 4.84 11.28
C LEU A 222 -12.58 4.95 12.54
N ALA A 223 -12.13 3.82 13.06
CA ALA A 223 -11.24 3.74 14.19
C ALA A 223 -9.87 4.39 13.91
N ARG A 224 -9.25 4.95 14.95
CA ARG A 224 -7.93 5.59 14.85
C ARG A 224 -6.83 4.65 14.33
N VAL A 225 -6.92 3.36 14.67
CA VAL A 225 -5.86 2.38 14.40
C VAL A 225 -5.68 2.11 12.90
N VAL A 226 -6.77 2.19 12.13
CA VAL A 226 -6.81 1.85 10.70
C VAL A 226 -6.46 3.03 9.80
N THR A 227 -6.58 4.26 10.29
CA THR A 227 -6.29 5.45 9.50
C THR A 227 -4.79 5.75 9.42
N LYS A 228 -4.36 6.26 8.27
CA LYS A 228 -2.96 6.68 8.05
C LYS A 228 -2.53 7.78 9.03
N SER A 229 -3.41 8.73 9.31
CA SER A 229 -3.14 9.87 10.20
C SER A 229 -3.16 9.51 11.68
N LYS A 230 -3.52 8.28 12.04
CA LYS A 230 -3.78 7.88 13.43
C LYS A 230 -4.75 8.84 14.11
N ARG A 231 -5.82 9.21 13.39
CA ARG A 231 -6.98 9.95 13.91
C ARG A 231 -8.27 9.23 13.52
N ALA A 232 -9.21 9.12 14.45
CA ALA A 232 -10.55 8.64 14.12
C ALA A 232 -11.23 9.66 13.21
N ARG A 233 -12.06 9.20 12.26
CA ARG A 233 -12.82 10.10 11.38
C ARG A 233 -14.19 9.54 11.04
N THR A 234 -15.13 10.42 10.79
CA THR A 234 -16.44 10.07 10.26
C THR A 234 -16.36 9.96 8.73
N PHE A 235 -17.04 8.97 8.17
CA PHE A 235 -17.30 8.86 6.73
C PHE A 235 -18.81 8.86 6.49
N TYR A 236 -19.23 9.21 5.29
CA TYR A 236 -20.63 9.18 4.88
C TYR A 236 -20.78 8.22 3.72
N ALA A 237 -21.83 7.41 3.72
CA ALA A 237 -22.19 6.55 2.60
C ALA A 237 -23.63 6.85 2.17
N SER A 238 -23.93 6.73 0.88
CA SER A 238 -25.30 6.94 0.39
C SER A 238 -26.23 5.83 0.89
N SER A 239 -27.52 6.15 1.04
CA SER A 239 -28.54 5.18 1.47
C SER A 239 -28.59 3.93 0.57
N VAL A 240 -28.50 4.12 -0.75
CA VAL A 240 -28.49 3.03 -1.73
C VAL A 240 -27.39 2.02 -1.40
N VAL A 241 -26.18 2.51 -1.17
CA VAL A 241 -25.00 1.68 -0.90
C VAL A 241 -25.06 1.04 0.49
N VAL A 242 -25.63 1.72 1.49
CA VAL A 242 -25.90 1.09 2.79
C VAL A 242 -26.86 -0.08 2.63
N GLY A 243 -27.94 0.10 1.85
CA GLY A 243 -28.89 -0.97 1.54
C GLY A 243 -28.25 -2.15 0.78
N GLU A 244 -27.33 -1.90 -0.15
CA GLU A 244 -26.58 -2.96 -0.84
C GLU A 244 -25.70 -3.77 0.13
N VAL A 245 -25.04 -3.09 1.07
CA VAL A 245 -24.24 -3.75 2.12
C VAL A 245 -25.13 -4.56 3.06
N GLU A 246 -26.27 -4.02 3.48
CA GLU A 246 -27.28 -4.76 4.28
C GLU A 246 -27.77 -6.00 3.51
N GLY A 247 -28.13 -5.84 2.24
CA GLY A 247 -28.55 -6.94 1.37
C GLY A 247 -27.50 -8.04 1.28
N TYR A 248 -26.23 -7.70 1.08
CA TYR A 248 -25.11 -8.67 1.11
C TYR A 248 -25.00 -9.37 2.48
N VAL A 249 -25.08 -8.60 3.58
CA VAL A 249 -24.93 -9.11 4.95
C VAL A 249 -26.04 -10.10 5.31
N GLU A 250 -27.27 -9.86 4.84
CA GLU A 250 -28.46 -10.68 5.14
C GLU A 250 -28.65 -11.86 4.19
N SER A 251 -28.08 -11.82 2.99
CA SER A 251 -28.20 -12.87 1.99
C SER A 251 -26.96 -13.78 1.93
N SER A 252 -26.03 -13.52 1.00
CA SER A 252 -24.91 -14.40 0.68
C SER A 252 -23.93 -14.54 1.85
N ARG A 253 -23.68 -13.46 2.62
CA ARG A 253 -22.87 -13.55 3.84
C ARG A 253 -23.54 -14.44 4.88
N ALA A 254 -24.81 -14.21 5.20
CA ALA A 254 -25.54 -14.99 6.20
C ALA A 254 -25.57 -16.48 5.84
N ARG A 255 -25.77 -16.82 4.56
CA ARG A 255 -25.71 -18.21 4.07
C ARG A 255 -24.33 -18.84 4.30
N VAL A 256 -23.24 -18.15 3.98
CA VAL A 256 -21.87 -18.65 4.18
C VAL A 256 -21.55 -18.82 5.66
N VAL A 257 -21.94 -17.86 6.50
CA VAL A 257 -21.73 -17.90 7.96
C VAL A 257 -22.50 -19.06 8.59
N ARG A 258 -23.80 -19.24 8.26
CA ARG A 258 -24.60 -20.37 8.76
C ARG A 258 -24.00 -21.72 8.38
N ARG A 259 -23.54 -21.86 7.12
CA ARG A 259 -22.84 -23.08 6.67
C ARG A 259 -21.56 -23.33 7.46
N ALA A 260 -20.80 -22.28 7.77
CA ALA A 260 -19.57 -22.42 8.55
C ALA A 260 -19.86 -22.77 10.03
N GLN A 261 -20.92 -22.22 10.62
CA GLN A 261 -21.40 -22.56 11.96
C GLN A 261 -21.86 -24.02 12.04
N ALA A 262 -22.64 -24.49 11.06
CA ALA A 262 -23.17 -25.85 11.03
C ALA A 262 -22.07 -26.94 11.03
N VAL A 263 -20.87 -26.64 10.53
CA VAL A 263 -19.73 -27.58 10.52
C VAL A 263 -18.66 -27.22 11.55
N GLY A 264 -19.01 -26.39 12.54
CA GLY A 264 -18.13 -26.04 13.67
C GLY A 264 -16.86 -25.28 13.29
N ARG A 265 -16.81 -24.59 12.15
CA ARG A 265 -15.56 -23.90 11.70
C ARG A 265 -15.06 -22.85 12.67
N TYR A 266 -15.96 -22.29 13.47
CA TYR A 266 -15.61 -21.28 14.44
C TYR A 266 -15.17 -21.88 15.78
N ASP A 267 -15.23 -23.21 15.95
CA ASP A 267 -15.08 -23.81 17.26
C ASP A 267 -13.66 -23.77 17.82
N GLY A 268 -12.67 -23.91 16.94
CA GLY A 268 -11.25 -23.82 17.29
C GLY A 268 -10.68 -22.39 17.31
N LEU A 269 -11.51 -21.34 17.18
CA LEU A 269 -10.98 -19.97 17.19
C LEU A 269 -10.58 -19.54 18.61
N PRO A 270 -9.36 -19.01 18.81
CA PRO A 270 -8.85 -18.63 20.13
C PRO A 270 -9.59 -17.44 20.75
N MET A 271 -10.31 -16.67 19.93
CA MET A 271 -11.13 -15.55 20.35
C MET A 271 -12.38 -15.49 19.48
N ARG A 272 -13.55 -15.31 20.11
CA ARG A 272 -14.83 -15.11 19.43
C ARG A 272 -15.48 -13.83 19.96
N LEU A 273 -15.79 -12.90 19.07
CA LEU A 273 -16.67 -11.78 19.37
C LEU A 273 -18.07 -12.12 18.85
N VAL A 274 -18.99 -12.43 19.75
CA VAL A 274 -20.39 -12.68 19.40
C VAL A 274 -21.12 -11.34 19.44
N THR A 275 -21.46 -10.83 18.25
CA THR A 275 -22.28 -9.62 18.14
C THR A 275 -23.74 -10.02 18.10
N HIS A 276 -24.50 -9.75 19.16
CA HIS A 276 -25.96 -9.81 19.10
C HIS A 276 -26.46 -8.64 18.26
N ARG A 277 -27.30 -8.90 17.26
CA ARG A 277 -28.02 -7.84 16.57
C ARG A 277 -29.08 -7.35 17.55
N CYS A 278 -28.88 -6.16 18.13
CA CYS A 278 -29.99 -5.34 18.58
C CYS A 278 -30.75 -4.82 17.36
#